data_AF-A0A6G6YSU4-F1
#
_entry.id   AF-A0A6G6YSU4-F1
#
_cell.length_a   1.000
_cell.length_b   1.000
_cell.length_c   1.000
_cell.angle_alpha   90.00
_cell.angle_beta   90.00
_cell.angle_gamma   90.00
#
_symmetry.space_group_name_H-M   'P 1'
#
loop_
_entity.id
_entity.type
_entity.pdbx_description
1 polymer ?
#
loop_
_entity_poly.entity_id
_entity_poly.type
_entity_poly.pdbx_seq_one_letter_code
_entity_poly.pdbx_strand_id
1 'polypeptide(L)'
;MADQVGRIGPFIRMLDLPLVQLVPELMQLRIRIEQELRRKDFLFVSEEMTKLYNESDPRRGAVKGSDPFELGKKFKKAHADIASAGRCLAVEESTACVFHLMRAMEAAVRDLSQRRHIQLPITPKTTWRGLTGQMDGKIAKMPENTVSLKRKKNRWEEARANLHHVGSVWRNNTMHPASSYTPSQARDIYEACRVLMTSLARL
;
A
#
# COMPACT_ATOMS: atom_id res chain seq x y z
N MET A 1 -7.07 -2.99 30.76
CA MET A 1 -6.01 -2.33 31.56
C MET A 1 -5.68 -3.07 32.87
N ALA A 2 -5.76 -4.41 32.93
CA ALA A 2 -5.59 -5.17 34.18
C ALA A 2 -4.29 -6.00 34.29
N ASP A 3 -3.40 -5.96 33.29
CA ASP A 3 -2.26 -6.91 33.20
C ASP A 3 -0.85 -6.27 33.36
N GLN A 4 -0.74 -4.95 33.51
CA GLN A 4 0.58 -4.34 33.73
C GLN A 4 1.04 -4.43 35.19
N VAL A 5 0.11 -4.37 36.15
CA VAL A 5 0.41 -4.42 37.59
C VAL A 5 0.92 -5.82 38.00
N GLY A 6 0.35 -6.88 37.43
CA GLY A 6 0.77 -8.26 37.69
C GLY A 6 2.20 -8.56 37.23
N ARG A 7 2.66 -7.94 36.13
CA ARG A 7 4.01 -8.13 35.58
C ARG A 7 5.12 -7.50 36.43
N ILE A 8 4.79 -6.46 37.20
CA ILE A 8 5.77 -5.71 38.02
C ILE A 8 5.84 -6.28 39.46
N GLY A 9 4.81 -7.00 39.90
CA GLY A 9 4.71 -7.59 41.25
C GLY A 9 5.92 -8.43 41.72
N PRO A 10 6.54 -9.29 40.87
CA PRO A 10 7.75 -10.02 41.25
C PRO A 10 8.96 -9.11 41.50
N PHE A 11 9.10 -8.01 40.76
CA PHE A 11 10.22 -7.07 40.88
C PHE A 11 10.08 -6.16 42.12
N ILE A 12 8.85 -5.83 42.49
CA ILE A 12 8.56 -5.08 43.74
C ILE A 12 9.00 -5.88 44.97
N ARG A 13 8.89 -7.21 44.93
CA ARG A 13 9.32 -8.10 46.03
C ARG A 13 10.84 -8.25 46.14
N MET A 14 11.61 -7.86 45.12
CA MET A 14 13.08 -7.87 45.13
C MET A 14 13.69 -6.54 45.62
N LEU A 15 12.88 -5.51 45.81
CA LEU A 15 13.34 -4.23 46.31
C LEU A 15 13.28 -4.27 47.84
N ASP A 16 14.44 -4.40 48.50
CA ASP A 16 14.60 -4.26 49.97
C ASP A 16 14.33 -2.82 50.47
N LEU A 17 13.82 -1.95 49.60
CA LEU A 17 13.43 -0.58 49.89
C LEU A 17 11.95 -0.56 50.29
N PRO A 18 11.57 0.13 51.39
CA PRO A 18 10.17 0.33 51.72
C PRO A 18 9.45 0.94 50.53
N LEU A 19 8.29 0.40 50.13
CA LEU A 19 7.43 0.93 49.05
C LEU A 19 7.24 2.46 49.11
N VAL A 20 7.26 3.02 50.33
CA VAL A 20 7.20 4.46 50.62
C VAL A 20 8.33 5.26 49.96
N GLN A 21 9.53 4.68 49.84
CA GLN A 21 10.71 5.28 49.19
C GLN A 21 10.78 5.04 47.68
N LEU A 22 9.79 4.38 47.08
CA LEU A 22 9.71 4.20 45.62
C LEU A 22 8.63 5.10 45.00
N VAL A 23 7.63 5.50 45.79
CA VAL A 23 6.51 6.31 45.31
C VAL A 23 6.98 7.67 44.78
N PRO A 24 7.79 8.48 45.51
CA PRO A 24 8.29 9.75 45.00
C PRO A 24 9.07 9.61 43.68
N GLU A 25 9.84 8.54 43.54
CA GLU A 25 10.75 8.23 42.45
C GLU A 25 9.96 7.84 41.20
N LEU A 26 8.92 7.02 41.37
CA LEU A 26 7.96 6.71 40.30
C LEU A 26 7.16 7.94 39.87
N MET A 27 6.78 8.82 40.80
CA MET A 27 6.14 10.09 40.46
C MET A 27 7.09 11.00 39.66
N GLN A 28 8.35 11.11 40.08
CA GLN A 28 9.37 11.86 39.35
C GLN A 28 9.63 11.26 37.96
N LEU A 29 9.70 9.93 37.85
CA LEU A 29 9.85 9.24 36.57
C LEU A 29 8.66 9.54 35.64
N ARG A 30 7.42 9.44 36.14
CA ARG A 30 6.22 9.79 35.37
C ARG A 30 6.27 11.24 34.90
N ILE A 31 6.58 12.19 35.78
CA ILE A 31 6.69 13.62 35.44
C ILE A 31 7.73 13.83 34.33
N ARG A 32 8.91 13.21 34.46
CA ARG A 32 9.98 13.32 33.46
C ARG A 32 9.58 12.71 32.12
N ILE A 33 8.94 11.53 32.13
CA ILE A 33 8.41 10.91 30.90
C ILE A 33 7.39 11.83 30.25
N GLU A 34 6.42 12.36 31.01
CA GLU A 34 5.42 13.29 30.48
C GLU A 34 6.06 14.57 29.92
N GLN A 35 7.05 15.15 30.59
CA GLN A 35 7.78 16.33 30.12
C GLN A 35 8.55 16.05 28.83
N GLU A 36 9.25 14.92 28.75
CA GLU A 36 10.03 14.52 27.58
C GLU A 36 9.14 14.15 26.38
N LEU A 37 7.97 13.54 26.62
CA LEU A 37 6.97 13.28 25.58
C LEU A 37 6.31 14.58 25.12
N ARG A 38 6.00 15.52 26.01
CA ARG A 38 5.41 16.83 25.63
C ARG A 38 6.30 17.68 24.74
N ARG A 39 7.62 17.43 24.73
CA ARG A 39 8.60 18.15 23.89
C ARG A 39 8.72 17.58 22.47
N LYS A 40 8.00 16.49 22.15
CA LYS A 40 8.13 15.79 20.87
C LYS A 40 6.74 15.60 20.26
N ASP A 41 6.66 15.84 18.95
CA ASP A 41 5.49 15.44 18.17
C ASP A 41 5.64 13.98 17.74
N PHE A 42 4.54 13.23 17.84
CA PHE A 42 4.51 11.81 17.48
C PHE A 42 3.46 11.59 16.41
N LEU A 43 3.85 10.78 15.42
CA LEU A 43 2.92 10.23 14.45
C LEU A 43 2.32 8.94 15.01
N PHE A 44 1.00 8.88 15.07
CA PHE A 44 0.29 7.67 15.45
C PHE A 44 0.05 6.79 14.23
N VAL A 45 0.40 5.50 14.35
CA VAL A 45 0.03 4.46 13.40
C VAL A 45 -0.94 3.54 14.13
N SER A 46 -2.13 3.34 13.57
CA SER A 46 -3.14 2.47 14.21
C SER A 46 -2.63 1.02 14.27
N GLU A 47 -3.18 0.24 15.20
CA GLU A 47 -2.83 -1.18 15.33
C GLU A 47 -3.11 -1.94 14.04
N GLU A 48 -4.25 -1.66 13.39
CA GLU A 48 -4.63 -2.22 12.08
C GLU A 48 -3.57 -1.95 10.99
N MET A 49 -2.99 -0.75 10.98
CA MET A 49 -2.02 -0.31 9.97
C MET A 49 -0.57 -0.65 10.32
N THR A 50 -0.31 -1.14 11.53
CA THR A 50 1.06 -1.40 12.01
C THR A 50 1.78 -2.43 11.15
N LYS A 51 1.09 -3.50 10.74
CA LYS A 51 1.65 -4.51 9.84
C LYS A 51 2.05 -3.88 8.50
N LEU A 52 1.12 -3.18 7.85
CA LEU A 52 1.36 -2.51 6.58
C LEU A 52 2.53 -1.52 6.67
N TYR A 53 2.58 -0.70 7.72
CA TYR A 53 3.65 0.27 7.92
C TYR A 53 5.02 -0.42 8.05
N ASN A 54 5.11 -1.46 8.88
CA ASN A 54 6.36 -2.17 9.12
C ASN A 54 6.87 -2.90 7.87
N GLU A 55 5.98 -3.56 7.12
CA GLU A 55 6.31 -4.26 5.88
C GLU A 55 6.63 -3.29 4.71
N SER A 56 6.22 -2.04 4.85
CA SER A 56 6.46 -0.98 3.85
C SER A 56 7.65 -0.08 4.17
N ASP A 57 8.20 -0.09 5.39
CA ASP A 57 9.27 0.83 5.80
C ASP A 57 10.61 0.11 6.04
N PRO A 58 11.66 0.41 5.24
CA PRO A 58 12.99 -0.15 5.45
C PRO A 58 13.57 0.12 6.83
N ARG A 59 13.16 1.21 7.50
CA ARG A 59 13.60 1.55 8.87
C ARG A 59 12.96 0.63 9.92
N ARG A 60 11.89 -0.06 9.56
CA ARG A 60 11.15 -1.01 10.41
C ARG A 60 11.49 -2.47 10.08
N GLY A 61 12.50 -2.71 9.24
CA GLY A 61 12.96 -4.05 8.87
C GLY A 61 12.42 -4.57 7.53
N ALA A 62 11.63 -3.78 6.79
CA ALA A 62 11.26 -4.15 5.43
C ALA A 62 12.50 -4.23 4.53
N VAL A 63 12.54 -5.22 3.64
CA VAL A 63 13.56 -5.28 2.60
C VAL A 63 13.42 -4.05 1.71
N LYS A 64 14.53 -3.39 1.36
CA LYS A 64 14.51 -2.23 0.45
C LYS A 64 13.88 -2.63 -0.89
N GLY A 65 12.83 -1.90 -1.29
CA GLY A 65 12.02 -2.27 -2.45
C GLY A 65 11.04 -3.41 -2.15
N SER A 66 10.55 -3.48 -0.90
CA SER A 66 9.46 -4.36 -0.51
C SER A 66 8.24 -4.12 -1.38
N ASP A 67 7.48 -5.19 -1.55
CA ASP A 67 6.30 -5.21 -2.40
C ASP A 67 5.11 -5.67 -1.56
N PRO A 68 4.43 -4.75 -0.86
CA PRO A 68 3.21 -5.06 -0.11
C PRO A 68 2.10 -5.72 -0.94
N PHE A 69 2.19 -5.68 -2.27
CA PHE A 69 1.23 -6.31 -3.17
C PHE A 69 1.64 -7.72 -3.62
N GLU A 70 2.84 -8.19 -3.27
CA GLU A 70 3.35 -9.53 -3.59
C GLU A 70 3.33 -9.88 -5.10
N LEU A 71 3.63 -8.92 -5.95
CA LEU A 71 3.65 -9.01 -7.41
C LEU A 71 4.89 -9.72 -7.98
N GLY A 72 5.93 -9.89 -7.17
CA GLY A 72 7.16 -10.60 -7.55
C GLY A 72 8.03 -9.84 -8.55
N LYS A 73 8.88 -10.54 -9.31
CA LYS A 73 9.95 -9.87 -10.10
C LYS A 73 9.44 -9.10 -11.32
N LYS A 74 8.21 -9.34 -11.79
CA LYS A 74 7.66 -8.72 -13.01
C LYS A 74 7.48 -7.20 -12.85
N PHE A 75 7.15 -6.72 -11.65
CA PHE A 75 6.84 -5.31 -11.40
C PHE A 75 7.81 -4.62 -10.45
N LYS A 76 9.08 -5.04 -10.43
CA LYS A 76 10.12 -4.45 -9.56
C LYS A 76 10.19 -2.92 -9.61
N LYS A 77 9.93 -2.32 -10.78
CA LYS A 77 9.94 -0.85 -10.95
C LYS A 77 8.83 -0.14 -10.16
N ALA A 78 7.75 -0.84 -9.82
CA ALA A 78 6.63 -0.30 -9.05
C ALA A 78 6.78 -0.49 -7.53
N HIS A 79 7.62 -1.43 -7.07
CA HIS A 79 7.70 -1.81 -5.65
C HIS A 79 7.99 -0.62 -4.73
N ALA A 80 8.94 0.25 -5.11
CA ALA A 80 9.28 1.40 -4.29
C ALA A 80 8.11 2.38 -4.14
N ASP A 81 7.32 2.57 -5.19
CA ASP A 81 6.11 3.40 -5.15
C ASP A 81 5.00 2.70 -4.35
N ILE A 82 4.81 1.38 -4.47
CA ILE A 82 3.83 0.62 -3.65
C ILE A 82 4.17 0.71 -2.16
N ALA A 83 5.43 0.45 -1.79
CA ALA A 83 5.87 0.58 -0.40
C ALA A 83 5.69 2.02 0.11
N SER A 84 5.91 3.03 -0.73
CA SER A 84 5.66 4.42 -0.34
C SER A 84 4.18 4.71 -0.14
N ALA A 85 3.32 4.20 -1.02
CA ALA A 85 1.87 4.27 -0.85
C ALA A 85 1.41 3.58 0.45
N GLY A 86 1.94 2.39 0.76
CA GLY A 86 1.62 1.67 1.99
C GLY A 86 2.00 2.43 3.26
N ARG A 87 3.18 3.08 3.27
CA ARG A 87 3.57 3.95 4.38
C ARG A 87 2.65 5.16 4.51
N CYS A 88 2.36 5.86 3.41
CA CYS A 88 1.45 7.00 3.40
C CYS A 88 0.05 6.63 3.88
N LEU A 89 -0.47 5.47 3.44
CA LEU A 89 -1.77 4.97 3.88
C LEU A 89 -1.81 4.74 5.38
N ALA A 90 -0.76 4.10 5.93
CA ALA A 90 -0.68 3.76 7.34
C ALA A 90 -0.58 4.99 8.27
N VAL A 91 -0.15 6.13 7.73
CA VAL A 91 -0.04 7.40 8.47
C VAL A 91 -1.09 8.42 8.05
N GLU A 92 -2.11 7.97 7.31
CA GLU A 92 -3.27 8.75 6.84
C GLU A 92 -2.95 9.92 5.88
N GLU A 93 -1.77 9.91 5.26
CA GLU A 93 -1.35 10.82 4.18
C GLU A 93 -2.00 10.42 2.85
N SER A 94 -3.31 10.60 2.80
CA SER A 94 -4.24 10.00 1.84
C SER A 94 -3.94 10.40 0.39
N THR A 95 -3.75 11.69 0.10
CA THR A 95 -3.44 12.15 -1.26
C THR A 95 -2.06 11.69 -1.73
N ALA A 96 -1.06 11.67 -0.83
CA ALA A 96 0.27 11.18 -1.15
C ALA A 96 0.27 9.67 -1.44
N CYS A 97 -0.52 8.89 -0.69
CA CYS A 97 -0.76 7.48 -0.96
C CYS A 97 -1.26 7.29 -2.40
N VAL A 98 -2.33 7.98 -2.78
CA VAL A 98 -2.92 7.88 -4.12
C VAL A 98 -1.92 8.31 -5.20
N PHE A 99 -1.13 9.36 -4.98
CA PHE A 99 -0.10 9.78 -5.93
C PHE A 99 0.96 8.71 -6.18
N HIS A 100 1.46 8.06 -5.12
CA HIS A 100 2.39 6.94 -5.26
C HIS A 100 1.76 5.76 -6.00
N LEU A 101 0.47 5.46 -5.77
CA LEU A 101 -0.23 4.43 -6.53
C LEU A 101 -0.30 4.76 -8.02
N MET A 102 -0.56 6.02 -8.40
CA MET A 102 -0.56 6.43 -9.80
C MET A 102 0.80 6.20 -10.48
N ARG A 103 1.90 6.45 -9.77
CA ARG A 103 3.26 6.18 -10.25
C ARG A 103 3.54 4.69 -10.40
N ALA A 104 3.17 3.88 -9.39
CA ALA A 104 3.32 2.43 -9.42
C ALA A 104 2.59 1.80 -10.62
N MET A 105 1.37 2.26 -10.89
CA MET A 105 0.58 1.76 -12.00
C MET A 105 1.10 2.19 -13.37
N GLU A 106 1.59 3.43 -13.51
CA GLU A 106 2.25 3.87 -14.76
C GLU A 106 3.43 2.95 -15.09
N ALA A 107 4.22 2.53 -14.08
CA ALA A 107 5.28 1.56 -14.27
C ALA A 107 4.76 0.19 -14.73
N ALA A 108 3.66 -0.30 -14.14
CA ALA A 108 3.05 -1.57 -14.52
C ALA A 108 2.44 -1.54 -15.95
N VAL A 109 1.75 -0.46 -16.30
CA VAL A 109 1.16 -0.26 -17.63
C VAL A 109 2.25 -0.22 -18.71
N ARG A 110 3.37 0.45 -18.46
CA ARG A 110 4.50 0.45 -19.40
C ARG A 110 5.07 -0.95 -19.61
N ASP A 111 5.17 -1.76 -18.56
CA ASP A 111 5.61 -3.16 -18.67
C ASP A 111 4.65 -4.01 -19.52
N LEU A 112 3.33 -3.75 -19.46
CA LEU A 112 2.35 -4.46 -20.29
C LEU A 112 2.62 -4.33 -21.80
N SER A 113 3.10 -3.17 -22.25
CA SER A 113 3.45 -2.96 -23.68
C SER A 113 4.52 -3.92 -24.20
N GLN A 114 5.36 -4.42 -23.30
CA GLN A 114 6.50 -5.26 -23.63
C GLN A 114 6.13 -6.76 -23.63
N ARG A 115 4.90 -7.11 -23.22
CA ARG A 115 4.48 -8.51 -23.10
C ARG A 115 4.11 -9.10 -24.44
N ARG A 116 4.70 -10.27 -24.73
CA ARG A 116 4.68 -10.96 -26.03
C ARG A 116 3.28 -11.38 -26.52
N HIS A 117 2.29 -11.50 -25.63
CA HIS A 117 1.00 -12.11 -25.96
C HIS A 117 -0.02 -11.15 -26.56
N ILE A 118 0.03 -9.88 -26.18
CA ILE A 118 -0.80 -8.83 -26.76
C ILE A 118 0.14 -7.65 -27.00
N GLN A 119 0.60 -7.49 -28.24
CA GLN A 119 1.36 -6.31 -28.63
C GLN A 119 0.42 -5.10 -28.50
N LEU A 120 0.62 -4.31 -27.44
CA LEU A 120 -0.08 -3.06 -27.18
C LEU A 120 0.90 -1.92 -27.52
N PRO A 121 0.71 -1.19 -28.63
CA PRO A 121 1.54 -0.04 -28.95
C PRO A 121 1.27 1.09 -27.94
N ILE A 122 2.08 1.13 -26.88
CA ILE A 122 2.09 2.23 -25.92
C ILE A 122 3.10 3.27 -26.40
N THR A 123 2.57 4.41 -26.81
CA THR A 123 3.35 5.62 -27.12
C THR A 123 3.20 6.61 -25.95
N PRO A 124 4.05 7.65 -25.86
CA PRO A 124 3.86 8.72 -24.86
C PRO A 124 2.48 9.41 -24.93
N LYS A 125 1.78 9.32 -26.07
CA LYS A 125 0.44 9.88 -26.27
C LYS A 125 -0.68 8.89 -25.93
N THR A 126 -0.36 7.63 -25.65
CA THR A 126 -1.36 6.61 -25.34
C THR A 126 -1.99 6.90 -23.99
N THR A 127 -3.24 7.35 -23.99
CA THR A 127 -4.01 7.54 -22.77
C THR A 127 -4.42 6.17 -22.21
N TRP A 128 -4.65 6.08 -20.90
CA TRP A 128 -5.11 4.84 -20.29
C TRP A 128 -6.47 4.38 -20.84
N ARG A 129 -7.37 5.33 -21.17
CA ARG A 129 -8.62 5.02 -21.90
C ARG A 129 -8.32 4.42 -23.27
N GLY A 130 -7.41 5.03 -24.04
CA GLY A 130 -6.98 4.48 -25.33
C GLY A 130 -6.39 3.07 -25.20
N LEU A 131 -5.60 2.84 -24.16
CA LEU A 131 -5.05 1.51 -23.85
C LEU A 131 -6.14 0.49 -23.57
N THR A 132 -7.15 0.81 -22.76
CA THR A 132 -8.27 -0.11 -22.49
C THR A 132 -9.05 -0.46 -23.75
N GLY A 133 -9.24 0.49 -24.68
CA GLY A 133 -9.87 0.20 -25.97
C GLY A 133 -9.02 -0.69 -26.89
N GLN A 134 -7.68 -0.52 -26.87
CA GLN A 134 -6.78 -1.43 -27.58
C GLN A 134 -6.82 -2.85 -26.99
N MET A 135 -6.93 -2.97 -25.67
CA MET A 135 -7.09 -4.27 -25.00
C MET A 135 -8.39 -4.94 -25.45
N ASP A 136 -9.52 -4.23 -25.48
CA ASP A 136 -10.82 -4.79 -25.93
C ASP A 136 -10.74 -5.42 -27.31
N GLY A 137 -10.18 -4.68 -28.28
CA GLY A 137 -10.06 -5.16 -29.66
C GLY A 137 -9.15 -6.39 -29.80
N LYS A 138 -8.20 -6.59 -28.88
CA LYS A 138 -7.31 -7.76 -28.84
C LYS A 138 -7.94 -8.94 -28.09
N ILE A 139 -8.57 -8.67 -26.95
CA ILE A 139 -9.28 -9.66 -26.13
C ILE A 139 -10.41 -10.30 -26.92
N ALA A 140 -11.18 -9.50 -27.67
CA ALA A 140 -12.27 -10.00 -28.53
C ALA A 140 -11.80 -11.04 -29.57
N LYS A 141 -10.53 -10.98 -29.98
CA LYS A 141 -9.93 -11.89 -30.97
C LYS A 141 -9.21 -13.08 -30.31
N MET A 142 -9.18 -13.17 -28.99
CA MET A 142 -8.55 -14.30 -28.29
C MET A 142 -9.40 -15.56 -28.44
N PRO A 143 -8.77 -16.73 -28.70
CA PRO A 143 -9.50 -17.99 -28.77
C PRO A 143 -10.05 -18.38 -27.39
N GLU A 144 -11.21 -19.05 -27.38
CA GLU A 144 -11.87 -19.51 -26.15
C GLU A 144 -12.46 -20.93 -26.27
N ASN A 145 -12.06 -21.66 -27.30
CA ASN A 145 -12.55 -23.00 -27.64
C ASN A 145 -12.05 -24.12 -26.68
N THR A 146 -11.15 -23.81 -25.75
CA THR A 146 -10.74 -24.72 -24.68
C THR A 146 -10.83 -24.03 -23.32
N VAL A 147 -10.99 -24.80 -22.25
CA VAL A 147 -11.05 -24.27 -20.87
C VAL A 147 -9.83 -23.43 -20.54
N SER A 148 -8.63 -23.86 -20.96
CA SER A 148 -7.39 -23.13 -20.71
C SER A 148 -7.35 -21.78 -21.45
N LEU A 149 -7.81 -21.75 -22.71
CA LEU A 149 -7.86 -20.54 -23.52
C LEU A 149 -8.93 -19.56 -23.03
N LYS A 150 -10.12 -20.06 -22.65
CA LYS A 150 -11.17 -19.26 -21.99
C LYS A 150 -10.67 -18.65 -20.68
N ARG A 151 -9.99 -19.44 -19.84
CA ARG A 151 -9.36 -18.92 -18.61
C ARG A 151 -8.33 -17.83 -18.90
N LYS A 152 -7.53 -17.97 -19.96
CA LYS A 152 -6.58 -16.94 -20.38
C LYS A 152 -7.29 -15.66 -20.82
N LYS A 153 -8.36 -15.77 -21.62
CA LYS A 153 -9.20 -14.63 -22.03
C LYS A 153 -9.81 -13.91 -20.83
N ASN A 154 -10.41 -14.65 -19.88
CA ASN A 154 -10.99 -14.09 -18.67
C ASN A 154 -9.97 -13.29 -17.82
N ARG A 155 -8.71 -13.75 -17.72
CA ARG A 155 -7.66 -13.00 -17.00
C ARG A 155 -7.37 -11.65 -17.65
N TRP A 156 -7.37 -11.60 -18.98
CA TRP A 156 -7.19 -10.33 -19.70
C TRP A 156 -8.41 -9.41 -19.57
N GLU A 157 -9.62 -9.96 -19.57
CA GLU A 157 -10.86 -9.22 -19.30
C GLU A 157 -10.87 -8.61 -17.89
N GLU A 158 -10.49 -9.39 -16.88
CA GLU A 158 -10.34 -8.94 -15.50
C GLU A 158 -9.32 -7.79 -15.40
N ALA A 159 -8.13 -7.97 -15.96
CA ALA A 159 -7.09 -6.94 -16.02
C ALA A 159 -7.56 -5.65 -16.69
N ARG A 160 -8.26 -5.77 -17.83
CA ARG A 160 -8.82 -4.63 -18.56
C ARG A 160 -9.87 -3.90 -17.72
N ALA A 161 -10.79 -4.62 -17.10
CA ALA A 161 -11.87 -4.05 -16.30
C ALA A 161 -11.31 -3.26 -15.11
N ASN A 162 -10.35 -3.84 -14.39
CA ASN A 162 -9.66 -3.18 -13.28
C ASN A 162 -8.89 -1.93 -13.75
N LEU A 163 -8.21 -2.00 -14.90
CA LEU A 163 -7.48 -0.85 -15.46
C LEU A 163 -8.41 0.30 -15.82
N HIS A 164 -9.59 -0.01 -16.38
CA HIS A 164 -10.59 0.99 -16.69
C HIS A 164 -11.13 1.67 -15.43
N HIS A 165 -11.47 0.88 -14.40
CA HIS A 165 -11.98 1.39 -13.13
C HIS A 165 -11.01 2.39 -12.49
N VAL A 166 -9.74 1.99 -12.35
CA VAL A 166 -8.72 2.84 -11.72
C VAL A 166 -8.32 4.03 -12.60
N GLY A 167 -8.14 3.79 -13.90
CA GLY A 167 -7.61 4.79 -14.83
C GLY A 167 -8.58 5.90 -15.20
N SER A 168 -9.88 5.62 -15.18
CA SER A 168 -10.90 6.59 -15.60
C SER A 168 -11.12 7.71 -14.60
N VAL A 169 -11.21 7.37 -13.31
CA VAL A 169 -11.56 8.32 -12.24
C VAL A 169 -10.32 8.82 -11.52
N TRP A 170 -9.48 7.94 -10.99
CA TRP A 170 -8.45 8.36 -10.03
C TRP A 170 -7.21 8.91 -10.72
N ARG A 171 -6.66 8.22 -11.72
CA ARG A 171 -5.44 8.69 -12.41
C ARG A 171 -5.59 10.11 -12.95
N ASN A 172 -6.71 10.41 -13.59
CA ASN A 172 -6.90 11.74 -14.19
C ASN A 172 -7.09 12.82 -13.11
N ASN A 173 -7.91 12.56 -12.09
CA ASN A 173 -8.22 13.53 -11.04
C ASN A 173 -7.09 13.73 -10.02
N THR A 174 -6.19 12.75 -9.85
CA THR A 174 -4.98 12.92 -9.03
C THR A 174 -3.90 13.71 -9.78
N MET A 175 -3.70 13.43 -11.08
CA MET A 175 -2.62 14.06 -11.86
C MET A 175 -2.95 15.48 -12.33
N HIS A 176 -4.23 15.78 -12.56
CA HIS A 176 -4.73 17.15 -12.66
C HIS A 176 -5.25 17.48 -11.26
N PRO A 177 -4.56 18.30 -10.44
CA PRO A 177 -4.76 18.43 -8.99
C PRO A 177 -6.13 19.03 -8.62
N ALA A 178 -7.18 18.28 -8.94
CA ALA A 178 -8.58 18.63 -8.83
C ALA A 178 -9.23 17.87 -7.66
N SER A 179 -8.49 16.99 -6.98
CA SER A 179 -9.00 16.15 -5.91
C SER A 179 -7.97 15.90 -4.83
N SER A 180 -8.41 16.04 -3.58
CA SER A 180 -7.78 15.46 -2.39
C SER A 180 -8.60 14.24 -1.96
N TYR A 181 -7.96 13.32 -1.24
CA TYR A 181 -8.60 12.08 -0.83
C TYR A 181 -8.71 12.00 0.69
N THR A 182 -9.83 11.49 1.19
CA THR A 182 -10.00 11.12 2.59
C THR A 182 -9.29 9.79 2.90
N PRO A 183 -9.06 9.45 4.19
CA PRO A 183 -8.48 8.16 4.56
C PRO A 183 -9.26 6.96 4.02
N SER A 184 -10.60 7.01 4.03
CA SER A 184 -11.43 5.93 3.45
C SER A 184 -11.21 5.81 1.95
N GLN A 185 -11.22 6.93 1.22
CA GLN A 185 -11.00 6.92 -0.23
C GLN A 185 -9.62 6.37 -0.58
N ALA A 186 -8.58 6.76 0.17
CA ALA A 186 -7.23 6.23 -0.04
C ALA A 186 -7.15 4.72 0.18
N ARG A 187 -7.86 4.17 1.18
CA ARG A 187 -7.93 2.71 1.41
C ARG A 187 -8.60 1.99 0.24
N ASP A 188 -9.74 2.49 -0.22
CA ASP A 188 -10.47 1.90 -1.35
C ASP A 188 -9.61 1.91 -2.63
N ILE A 189 -8.93 3.02 -2.89
CA ILE A 189 -8.04 3.17 -4.06
C ILE A 189 -6.81 2.26 -3.93
N TYR A 190 -6.22 2.16 -2.74
CA TYR A 190 -5.09 1.27 -2.47
C TYR A 190 -5.44 -0.18 -2.77
N GLU A 191 -6.60 -0.63 -2.30
CA GLU A 191 -7.08 -1.99 -2.53
C GLU A 191 -7.41 -2.23 -4.02
N ALA A 192 -8.08 -1.30 -4.68
CA ALA A 192 -8.36 -1.40 -6.11
C ALA A 192 -7.08 -1.45 -6.97
N CYS A 193 -6.05 -0.68 -6.59
CA CYS A 193 -4.73 -0.74 -7.22
C CYS A 193 -4.05 -2.09 -6.98
N ARG A 194 -4.14 -2.64 -5.77
CA ARG A 194 -3.62 -3.98 -5.44
C ARG A 194 -4.27 -5.06 -6.32
N VAL A 195 -5.60 -5.04 -6.44
CA VAL A 195 -6.37 -5.97 -7.28
C VAL A 195 -5.96 -5.84 -8.75
N LEU A 196 -5.89 -4.62 -9.27
CA LEU A 196 -5.41 -4.36 -10.63
C LEU A 196 -4.01 -4.95 -10.85
N MET A 197 -3.01 -4.54 -10.06
CA MET A 197 -1.63 -4.96 -10.29
C MET A 197 -1.45 -6.48 -10.12
N THR A 198 -2.18 -7.11 -9.19
CA THR A 198 -2.21 -8.57 -9.03
C THR A 198 -2.77 -9.25 -10.28
N SER A 199 -3.86 -8.72 -10.85
CA SER A 199 -4.43 -9.24 -12.10
C SER A 199 -3.44 -9.12 -13.26
N LEU A 200 -2.71 -8.00 -13.36
CA LEU A 200 -1.65 -7.81 -14.35
C LEU A 200 -0.47 -8.76 -14.16
N ALA A 201 -0.15 -9.15 -12.91
CA ALA A 201 0.97 -10.06 -12.62
C ALA A 201 0.70 -11.49 -13.10
N ARG A 202 -0.58 -11.87 -13.16
CA ARG A 202 -1.07 -13.19 -13.58
C ARG A 202 -1.15 -13.36 -15.11
N LEU A 203 -0.98 -12.28 -15.88
CA LEU A 203 -0.86 -12.29 -17.34
C LEU A 203 0.53 -12.79 -17.78
#